data_AF-A0A8T4VR74-F1
#
_entry.id   AF-A0A8T4VR74-F1
#
_cell.length_a   1.000
_cell.length_b   1.000
_cell.length_c   1.000
_cell.angle_alpha   90.00
_cell.angle_beta   90.00
_cell.angle_gamma   90.00
#
_symmetry.space_group_name_H-M   'P 1'
#
loop_
_entity.id
_entity.type
_entity.pdbx_description
1 polymer ?
#
loop_
_entity_poly.entity_id
_entity_poly.type
_entity_poly.pdbx_seq_one_letter_code
_entity_poly.pdbx_strand_id
1 'polypeptide(L)'
;MISSQKAQGLPLNVIILAAIGLIVMVVIIMIFYRESGETSATLKSCFTQGGKCVPASGDKSAEDVCVDDVNNPGRVLVGATGGCNSGDVCCLRLERTAPQ
;
A
#
# COMPACT_ATOMS: atom_id res chain seq x y z
N MET A 1 -2.14 63.86 -4.97
CA MET A 1 -2.37 62.87 -6.04
C MET A 1 -2.64 61.54 -5.36
N ILE A 2 -3.91 61.14 -5.25
CA ILE A 2 -4.31 59.88 -4.60
C ILE A 2 -4.62 58.90 -5.73
N SER A 3 -3.72 57.94 -5.93
CA SER A 3 -3.85 56.89 -6.93
C SER A 3 -5.02 55.98 -6.55
N SER A 4 -6.09 55.99 -7.35
CA SER A 4 -7.14 54.99 -7.28
C SER A 4 -6.55 53.61 -7.55
N GLN A 5 -6.34 52.82 -6.50
CA GLN A 5 -6.25 51.38 -6.63
C GLN A 5 -7.61 50.90 -7.15
N LYS A 6 -7.68 50.65 -8.46
CA LYS A 6 -8.72 49.79 -9.03
C LYS A 6 -8.44 48.41 -8.47
N ALA A 7 -9.07 48.07 -7.36
CA ALA A 7 -9.31 46.69 -7.00
C ALA A 7 -10.12 46.10 -8.16
N GLN A 8 -9.41 45.59 -9.17
CA GLN A 8 -9.98 44.70 -10.16
C GLN A 8 -10.45 43.49 -9.37
N GLY A 9 -11.72 43.54 -8.95
CA GLY A 9 -12.38 42.40 -8.35
C GLY A 9 -12.12 41.23 -9.27
N LEU A 10 -11.49 40.17 -8.73
CA LEU A 10 -11.29 38.96 -9.51
C LEU A 10 -12.64 38.62 -10.15
N PRO A 11 -12.66 38.37 -11.47
CA PRO A 11 -13.91 38.20 -12.18
C PRO A 11 -14.72 37.14 -11.44
N LEU A 12 -15.95 37.46 -11.07
CA LEU A 12 -16.80 36.62 -10.22
C LEU A 12 -16.89 35.17 -10.75
N ASN A 13 -16.76 35.01 -12.07
CA ASN A 13 -16.65 33.74 -12.78
C ASN A 13 -15.46 32.88 -12.31
N VAL A 14 -14.31 33.45 -12.00
CA VAL A 14 -13.12 32.73 -11.50
C VAL A 14 -13.37 32.15 -10.12
N ILE A 15 -14.07 32.89 -9.26
CA ILE A 15 -14.45 32.42 -7.92
C ILE A 15 -15.39 31.22 -8.05
N ILE A 16 -16.37 31.29 -8.96
CA ILE A 16 -17.30 30.18 -9.24
C ILE A 16 -16.55 28.95 -9.77
N LEU A 17 -15.66 29.13 -10.75
CA LEU A 17 -14.88 28.03 -11.33
C LEU A 17 -13.97 27.37 -10.28
N ALA A 18 -13.34 28.17 -9.41
CA ALA A 18 -12.51 27.66 -8.32
C ALA A 18 -13.34 26.84 -7.32
N ALA A 19 -14.55 27.30 -6.96
CA ALA A 19 -15.44 26.58 -6.07
C ALA A 19 -15.90 25.23 -6.66
N ILE A 20 -16.28 25.21 -7.94
CA ILE A 20 -16.68 23.97 -8.63
C ILE A 20 -15.49 23.00 -8.71
N GLY A 21 -14.30 23.50 -9.07
CA GLY A 21 -13.09 22.68 -9.13
C GLY A 21 -12.73 22.05 -7.77
N LEU A 22 -12.87 22.80 -6.68
CA LEU A 22 -12.62 22.31 -5.33
C LEU A 22 -13.60 21.17 -4.97
N ILE A 23 -14.90 21.33 -5.27
CA ILE A 23 -15.90 20.28 -5.03
C ILE A 23 -15.55 19.01 -5.80
N VAL A 24 -15.23 19.12 -7.08
CA VAL A 24 -14.88 17.96 -7.91
C VAL A 24 -13.63 17.26 -7.38
N MET A 25 -12.61 18.01 -6.97
CA MET A 25 -11.39 17.44 -6.36
C MET A 25 -11.70 16.63 -5.11
N VAL A 26 -12.55 17.13 -4.21
CA VAL A 26 -12.94 16.42 -2.99
C VAL A 26 -13.66 15.10 -3.31
N VAL A 27 -14.55 15.10 -4.30
CA VAL A 27 -15.27 13.90 -4.73
C VAL A 27 -14.30 12.85 -5.29
N ILE A 28 -13.37 13.27 -6.15
CA ILE A 28 -12.35 12.39 -6.73
C ILE A 28 -11.49 11.75 -5.62
N ILE A 29 -11.06 12.56 -4.65
CA ILE A 29 -10.30 12.07 -3.49
C ILE A 29 -11.11 11.05 -2.71
N MET A 30 -12.39 11.31 -2.42
CA MET A 30 -13.23 10.34 -1.70
C MET A 30 -13.37 9.01 -2.43
N ILE A 31 -13.48 9.02 -3.75
CA ILE A 31 -13.55 7.78 -4.56
C ILE A 31 -12.23 7.02 -4.45
N PHE A 32 -11.09 7.68 -4.66
CA PHE A 32 -9.79 7.02 -4.58
C PHE A 32 -9.45 6.54 -3.16
N TYR A 33 -9.86 7.27 -2.13
CA TYR A 33 -9.69 6.83 -0.73
C TYR A 33 -10.46 5.54 -0.44
N ARG A 34 -11.65 5.37 -1.03
CA ARG A 34 -12.45 4.16 -0.87
C ARG A 34 -11.81 2.94 -1.52
N GLU A 35 -11.29 3.05 -2.74
CA GLU A 35 -10.65 1.91 -3.42
C GLU A 35 -9.23 1.60 -2.94
N SER A 36 -8.50 2.61 -2.46
CA SER A 36 -7.12 2.43 -1.97
C SER A 36 -7.07 1.60 -0.68
N GLY A 37 -8.12 1.62 0.14
CA GLY A 37 -8.20 0.84 1.37
C GLY A 37 -8.13 -0.67 1.14
N GLU A 38 -8.78 -1.16 0.09
CA GLU A 38 -8.85 -2.59 -0.23
C GLU A 38 -7.59 -3.07 -0.98
N THR A 39 -7.12 -2.26 -1.93
CA THR A 39 -5.94 -2.59 -2.75
C THR A 39 -4.64 -2.65 -1.91
N SER A 40 -4.53 -1.83 -0.86
CA SER A 40 -3.40 -1.85 0.08
C SER A 40 -3.31 -3.16 0.85
N ALA A 41 -4.45 -3.79 1.15
CA ALA A 41 -4.51 -5.08 1.82
C ALA A 41 -4.11 -6.22 0.87
N THR A 42 -4.53 -6.13 -0.40
CA THR A 42 -4.18 -7.12 -1.43
C THR A 42 -2.69 -7.06 -1.81
N LEU A 43 -2.11 -5.86 -1.96
CA LEU A 43 -0.69 -5.65 -2.29
C LEU A 43 0.27 -6.05 -1.17
N LYS A 44 -0.22 -6.11 0.08
CA LYS A 44 0.54 -6.63 1.23
C LYS A 44 0.27 -8.11 1.49
N SER A 45 -0.42 -8.82 0.59
CA SER A 45 -0.64 -10.25 0.76
C SER A 45 0.65 -11.04 0.57
N CYS A 46 0.86 -12.04 1.42
CA CYS A 46 1.99 -12.98 1.30
C CYS A 46 2.14 -13.52 -0.13
N PHE A 47 1.02 -13.82 -0.79
CA PHE A 47 0.97 -14.33 -2.14
C PHE A 47 1.46 -13.31 -3.19
N THR A 48 1.05 -12.04 -3.09
CA THR A 48 1.51 -10.99 -4.02
C THR A 48 3.00 -10.68 -3.95
N GLN A 49 3.63 -10.98 -2.81
CA GLN A 49 5.08 -10.85 -2.64
C GLN A 49 5.86 -12.11 -3.09
N GLY A 50 5.17 -13.10 -3.69
CA GLY A 50 5.78 -14.37 -4.11
C GLY A 50 6.06 -15.33 -2.95
N GLY A 51 5.46 -15.08 -1.78
CA GLY A 51 5.58 -15.91 -0.60
C GLY A 51 4.50 -16.98 -0.49
N LYS A 52 4.72 -17.93 0.43
CA LYS A 52 3.74 -18.96 0.80
C LYS A 52 3.40 -18.86 2.28
N CYS A 53 2.13 -19.03 2.61
CA CYS A 53 1.69 -19.17 3.99
C CYS A 53 1.96 -20.60 4.45
N VAL A 54 2.69 -20.73 5.56
CA VAL A 54 3.02 -22.03 6.17
C VAL A 54 2.53 -22.01 7.62
N PRO A 55 1.89 -23.08 8.12
CA PRO A 55 1.40 -23.12 9.49
C PRO A 55 2.56 -23.02 10.49
N ALA A 56 2.48 -22.07 11.43
CA ALA A 56 3.43 -22.01 12.53
C ALA A 56 3.21 -23.25 13.42
N SER A 57 4.12 -24.20 13.31
CA SER A 57 4.15 -25.33 14.23
C SER A 57 4.64 -24.80 15.58
N GLY A 58 3.82 -24.94 16.64
CA GLY A 58 3.87 -24.17 17.90
C GLY A 58 5.18 -24.11 18.69
N ASP A 59 6.23 -24.79 18.25
CA ASP A 59 7.55 -24.83 18.90
C ASP A 59 8.71 -24.46 17.96
N LYS A 60 8.44 -24.21 16.68
CA LYS A 60 9.48 -23.89 15.69
C LYS A 60 9.56 -22.39 15.47
N SER A 61 10.78 -21.85 15.47
CA SER A 61 11.01 -20.48 15.01
C SER A 61 10.49 -20.34 13.58
N ALA A 62 9.91 -19.19 13.24
CA ALA A 62 9.32 -18.96 11.93
C ALA A 62 10.33 -19.14 10.77
N GLU A 63 11.63 -18.96 11.04
CA GLU A 63 12.71 -19.25 10.11
C GLU A 63 12.83 -20.75 9.81
N ASP A 64 12.62 -21.61 10.80
CA ASP A 64 12.71 -23.07 10.69
C ASP A 64 11.49 -23.64 9.96
N VAL A 65 10.30 -23.08 10.25
CA VAL A 65 9.03 -23.39 9.55
C VAL A 65 9.15 -23.19 8.04
N CYS A 66 9.91 -22.19 7.59
CA CYS A 66 10.09 -21.90 6.18
C CYS A 66 11.19 -22.72 5.48
N VAL A 67 12.05 -23.40 6.24
CA VAL A 67 13.17 -24.21 5.72
C VAL A 67 12.77 -25.66 5.50
N ASP A 68 11.78 -26.15 6.26
CA ASP A 68 11.26 -27.52 6.19
C ASP A 68 10.48 -27.85 4.90
N ASP A 69 10.19 -26.86 4.05
CA ASP A 69 9.61 -27.11 2.72
C ASP A 69 10.76 -27.63 1.83
N VAL A 70 10.93 -28.96 1.80
CA VAL A 70 12.01 -29.76 1.16
C VAL A 70 12.36 -29.35 -0.29
N ASN A 71 11.54 -28.50 -0.92
CA ASN A 71 11.74 -27.93 -2.25
C ASN A 71 12.35 -26.51 -2.28
N ASN A 72 12.73 -25.91 -1.15
CA ASN A 72 13.12 -24.50 -1.08
C ASN A 72 14.39 -24.23 -0.23
N PRO A 73 15.59 -24.69 -0.65
CA PRO A 73 16.85 -24.45 0.05
C PRO A 73 17.38 -23.00 -0.11
N GLY A 74 16.50 -22.00 -0.02
CA GLY A 74 16.80 -20.57 -0.15
C GLY A 74 16.81 -19.86 1.21
N ARG A 75 17.42 -18.67 1.26
CA ARG A 75 17.23 -17.76 2.41
C ARG A 75 15.77 -17.31 2.41
N VAL A 76 15.09 -17.47 3.53
CA VAL A 76 13.68 -17.07 3.67
C VAL A 76 13.57 -15.87 4.59
N LEU A 77 12.82 -14.86 4.18
CA LEU A 77 12.38 -13.79 5.09
C LEU A 77 11.04 -14.19 5.69
N VAL A 78 10.95 -14.09 7.01
CA VAL A 78 9.69 -14.18 7.74
C VAL A 78 9.07 -12.80 7.78
N GLY A 79 7.97 -12.60 7.06
CA GLY A 79 7.18 -11.39 7.10
C GLY A 79 5.88 -11.60 7.86
N ALA A 80 5.50 -10.68 8.75
CA ALA A 80 4.11 -10.55 9.20
C ALA A 80 3.30 -9.79 8.13
N THR A 81 3.28 -10.33 6.91
CA THR A 81 2.51 -9.75 5.81
C THR A 81 1.11 -10.35 5.87
N GLY A 82 0.10 -9.49 6.02
CA GLY A 82 -1.30 -9.89 6.12
C GLY A 82 -1.73 -10.81 4.97
N GLY A 83 -2.82 -11.56 5.17
CA GLY A 83 -3.35 -12.49 4.15
C GLY A 83 -3.02 -13.98 4.36
N CYS A 84 -2.34 -14.34 5.45
CA CYS A 84 -2.31 -15.72 5.96
C CYS A 84 -3.32 -15.87 7.12
N ASN A 85 -3.77 -17.10 7.41
CA ASN A 85 -4.72 -17.33 8.51
C ASN A 85 -4.06 -17.05 9.86
N SER A 86 -4.88 -16.90 10.90
CA SER A 86 -4.41 -16.72 12.27
C SER A 86 -3.52 -17.88 12.71
N GLY A 87 -2.20 -17.63 12.81
CA GLY A 87 -1.20 -18.64 13.18
C GLY A 87 -0.31 -19.13 12.03
N ASP A 88 -0.51 -18.65 10.81
CA ASP A 88 0.38 -18.95 9.69
C ASP A 88 1.46 -17.86 9.56
N VAL A 89 2.67 -18.26 9.14
CA VAL A 89 3.78 -17.35 8.81
C VAL A 89 3.94 -17.24 7.30
N CYS A 90 4.29 -16.04 6.82
CA CYS A 90 4.60 -15.84 5.40
C CYS A 90 6.09 -16.09 5.13
N CYS A 91 6.36 -17.09 4.30
CA CYS A 91 7.69 -17.48 3.86
C CYS A 91 7.98 -16.89 2.48
N LEU A 92 8.90 -15.92 2.41
CA LEU A 92 9.32 -15.27 1.17
C LEU A 92 10.65 -15.82 0.68
N ARG A 93 10.73 -16.25 -0.57
CA ARG A 93 12.01 -16.65 -1.19
C ARG A 93 12.82 -15.39 -1.48
N LEU A 94 13.93 -15.19 -0.75
CA LEU A 94 14.92 -14.19 -1.15
C LEU A 94 15.66 -14.72 -2.38
N GLU A 95 15.21 -14.34 -3.57
CA GLU A 95 16.15 -14.24 -4.67
C GLU A 95 17.15 -13.14 -4.26
N ARG A 96 18.42 -13.52 -4.03
CA ARG A 96 19.48 -12.53 -3.92
C ARG A 96 19.52 -11.78 -5.25
N THR A 97 18.84 -10.65 -5.36
CA THR A 97 19.33 -9.56 -6.20
C THR A 97 20.65 -9.14 -5.56
N ALA A 98 21.72 -9.79 -6.02
CA ALA A 98 23.05 -9.26 -5.86
C ALA A 98 23.01 -7.83 -6.41
N PRO A 99 23.43 -6.81 -5.65
CA PRO A 99 23.79 -5.55 -6.27
C PRO A 99 24.94 -5.87 -7.25
N GLN A 100 24.69 -5.70 -8.55
CA GLN A 100 25.76 -5.49 -9.52
C GLN A 100 26.01 -3.98 -9.61
#